data_AF-A0A914NMR0-F1
#
_entry.id   AF-A0A914NMR0-F1
#
_cell.length_a   1.000
_cell.length_b   1.000
_cell.length_c   1.000
_cell.angle_alpha   90.00
_cell.angle_beta   90.00
_cell.angle_gamma   90.00
#
_symmetry.space_group_name_H-M   'P 1'
#
loop_
_entity.id
_entity.type
_entity.pdbx_description
1 polymer ?
#
loop_
_entity_poly.entity_id
_entity_poly.type
_entity_poly.pdbx_seq_one_letter_code
_entity_poly.pdbx_strand_id
1 'polypeptide(L)'
;MAILESPHFAFIDYMERTWVGRELMPPRYPPTIWNNKDITIEQLPKSSNSVESWHNTFSGIFNRHSSNPYNLVRALLDKQARVDTIAVRISSGAVVQMFSRPEYRRDNQNLLNVLRGVGGPRDPIEFLTACSNFINF
;
A
#
# COMPACT_ATOMS: atom_id res chain seq x y z
N MET A 1 -10.47 17.97 -36.93
CA MET A 1 -11.00 18.24 -35.58
C MET A 1 -10.51 17.14 -34.67
N ALA A 2 -9.46 17.39 -33.89
CA ALA A 2 -9.02 16.46 -32.86
C ALA A 2 -9.92 16.66 -31.64
N ILE A 3 -10.71 15.65 -31.29
CA ILE A 3 -11.42 15.64 -30.02
C ILE A 3 -10.33 15.60 -28.95
N LEU A 4 -10.21 16.67 -28.16
CA LEU A 4 -9.46 16.64 -26.92
C LEU A 4 -10.11 15.57 -26.04
N GLU A 5 -9.58 14.35 -26.08
CA GLU A 5 -9.98 13.31 -25.14
C GLU A 5 -9.69 13.87 -23.74
N SER A 6 -10.76 14.04 -22.96
CA SER A 6 -10.67 14.39 -21.55
C SER A 6 -9.61 13.48 -20.89
N PRO A 7 -8.78 13.99 -19.96
CA PRO A 7 -7.79 13.16 -19.26
C PRO A 7 -8.41 11.96 -18.53
N HIS A 8 -9.74 11.96 -18.37
CA HIS A 8 -10.51 10.89 -17.75
C HIS A 8 -11.26 9.99 -18.74
N PHE A 9 -11.19 10.26 -20.06
CA PHE A 9 -11.92 9.50 -21.08
C PHE A 9 -11.64 8.00 -20.98
N ALA A 10 -10.36 7.61 -20.89
CA ALA A 10 -9.97 6.20 -20.74
C ALA A 10 -10.50 5.55 -19.44
N PHE A 11 -10.61 6.32 -18.35
CA PHE A 11 -11.18 5.83 -17.10
C PHE A 11 -12.70 5.66 -17.20
N ILE A 12 -13.39 6.66 -17.78
CA ILE A 12 -14.83 6.63 -17.97
C ILE A 12 -15.21 5.49 -18.92
N ASP A 13 -14.52 5.35 -20.06
CA ASP A 13 -14.72 4.24 -21.01
C ASP A 13 -14.53 2.88 -20.34
N TYR A 14 -13.47 2.72 -19.53
CA TYR A 14 -13.26 1.50 -18.75
C TYR A 14 -14.43 1.22 -17.78
N MET A 15 -14.86 2.20 -17.00
CA MET A 15 -15.95 2.04 -16.04
C MET A 15 -17.27 1.71 -16.74
N GLU A 16 -17.57 2.37 -17.86
CA GLU A 16 -18.76 2.12 -18.65
C GLU A 16 -18.74 0.71 -19.25
N ARG A 17 -17.65 0.28 -19.88
CA ARG A 17 -17.57 -1.04 -20.52
C ARG A 17 -17.53 -2.22 -19.55
N THR A 18 -17.14 -1.95 -18.30
CA THR A 18 -16.94 -2.98 -17.28
C THR A 18 -18.10 -3.07 -16.28
N TRP A 19 -18.67 -1.94 -15.85
CA TRP A 19 -19.58 -1.89 -14.70
C TRP A 19 -20.95 -1.25 -14.95
N VAL A 20 -21.11 -0.43 -16.00
CA VAL A 20 -22.35 0.33 -16.25
C VAL A 20 -23.07 -0.11 -17.55
N GLY A 21 -22.30 -0.49 -18.57
CA GLY A 21 -22.74 -0.62 -19.97
C GLY A 21 -23.04 -2.05 -20.44
N ARG A 22 -23.32 -2.17 -21.75
CA ARG A 22 -24.06 -3.30 -22.36
C ARG A 22 -23.20 -4.54 -22.72
N GLU A 23 -21.90 -4.37 -22.92
CA GLU A 23 -21.01 -5.47 -23.37
C GLU A 23 -20.35 -6.24 -22.21
N LEU A 24 -20.48 -5.74 -20.96
CA LEU A 24 -19.95 -6.32 -19.71
C LEU A 24 -18.63 -7.07 -19.90
N MET A 25 -17.59 -6.33 -20.29
CA MET A 25 -16.27 -6.93 -20.44
C MET A 25 -15.72 -7.35 -19.07
N PRO A 26 -14.96 -8.47 -18.98
CA PRO A 26 -14.30 -8.85 -17.74
C PRO A 26 -13.41 -7.71 -17.23
N PRO A 27 -13.53 -7.33 -15.94
CA PRO A 27 -12.71 -6.26 -15.37
C PRO A 27 -11.24 -6.63 -15.40
N ARG A 28 -10.40 -5.77 -15.97
CA ARG A 28 -8.95 -5.88 -15.82
C ARG A 28 -8.55 -5.77 -14.35
N TYR A 29 -9.28 -4.98 -13.58
CA TYR A 29 -9.10 -4.80 -12.14
C TYR A 29 -10.42 -5.13 -11.42
N PRO A 30 -10.66 -6.39 -11.02
CA PRO A 30 -11.91 -6.77 -10.37
C PRO A 30 -12.06 -6.17 -8.96
N PRO A 31 -13.28 -6.04 -8.42
CA PRO A 31 -13.53 -5.45 -7.09
C PRO A 31 -12.84 -6.22 -5.97
N THR A 32 -12.56 -7.50 -6.19
CA THR A 32 -11.80 -8.35 -5.27
C THR A 32 -10.39 -7.80 -4.98
N ILE A 33 -9.79 -7.03 -5.91
CA ILE A 33 -8.48 -6.42 -5.72
C ILE A 33 -8.53 -4.91 -5.39
N TRP A 34 -9.72 -4.32 -5.28
CA TRP A 34 -9.88 -2.89 -4.98
C TRP A 34 -9.60 -2.55 -3.51
N ASN A 35 -9.52 -3.57 -2.65
CA ASN A 35 -9.25 -3.41 -1.24
C ASN A 35 -7.98 -4.16 -0.83
N ASN A 36 -7.49 -3.84 0.37
CA ASN A 36 -6.32 -4.49 0.94
C ASN A 36 -6.70 -5.70 1.83
N LYS A 37 -7.88 -6.31 1.63
CA LYS A 37 -8.37 -7.41 2.49
C LYS A 37 -7.37 -8.55 2.51
N ASP A 38 -7.00 -9.07 1.35
CA ASP A 38 -6.16 -10.26 1.25
C ASP A 38 -4.74 -9.96 1.74
N ILE A 39 -4.19 -8.78 1.42
CA ILE A 39 -2.92 -8.29 1.97
C ILE A 39 -2.96 -8.24 3.50
N THR A 40 -4.08 -7.81 4.08
CA THR A 40 -4.24 -7.71 5.55
C THR A 40 -4.35 -9.10 6.17
N ILE A 41 -5.14 -10.01 5.59
CA ILE A 41 -5.34 -11.39 6.06
C ILE A 41 -4.03 -12.16 6.05
N GLU A 42 -3.32 -12.10 4.92
CA GLU A 42 -2.03 -12.77 4.70
C GLU A 42 -0.87 -12.06 5.40
N GLN A 43 -1.15 -10.94 6.08
CA GLN A 43 -0.15 -10.08 6.72
C GLN A 43 1.00 -9.74 5.78
N LEU A 44 0.69 -9.42 4.52
CA LEU A 44 1.70 -9.05 3.54
C LEU A 44 2.06 -7.56 3.68
N PRO A 45 3.29 -7.17 3.29
CA PRO A 45 3.63 -5.76 3.15
C PRO A 45 2.64 -5.06 2.19
N LYS A 46 2.00 -3.97 2.63
CA LYS A 46 1.17 -3.15 1.73
C LYS A 46 2.08 -2.61 0.62
N SER A 47 1.86 -3.04 -0.62
CA SER A 47 2.76 -2.85 -1.76
C SER A 47 3.08 -1.38 -2.07
N SER A 48 2.21 -0.43 -1.69
CA SER A 48 2.47 1.00 -1.84
C SER A 48 3.43 1.58 -0.79
N ASN A 49 3.43 1.04 0.44
CA ASN A 49 4.23 1.58 1.53
C ASN A 49 5.73 1.37 1.29
N SER A 50 6.13 0.28 0.63
CA SER A 50 7.54 -0.02 0.42
C SER A 50 8.17 0.90 -0.62
N VAL A 51 7.50 1.12 -1.75
CA VAL A 51 7.96 2.03 -2.81
C VAL A 51 7.91 3.48 -2.33
N GLU A 52 6.81 3.89 -1.70
CA GLU A 52 6.68 5.25 -1.16
C GLU A 52 7.67 5.51 -0.01
N SER A 53 7.88 4.55 0.88
CA SER A 53 8.90 4.64 1.93
C SER A 53 10.31 4.69 1.34
N TRP A 54 10.58 3.92 0.28
CA TRP A 54 11.85 3.98 -0.44
C TRP A 54 12.07 5.36 -1.05
N HIS A 55 11.13 5.86 -1.85
CA HIS A 55 11.18 7.21 -2.42
C HIS A 55 11.33 8.29 -1.36
N ASN A 56 10.50 8.27 -0.29
CA ASN A 56 10.57 9.23 0.80
C ASN A 56 11.94 9.19 1.51
N THR A 57 12.51 7.99 1.72
CA THR A 57 13.86 7.86 2.29
C THR A 57 14.90 8.52 1.39
N PHE A 58 14.86 8.27 0.07
CA PHE A 58 15.80 8.86 -0.88
C PHE A 58 15.63 10.38 -0.94
N SER A 59 14.40 10.88 -1.06
CA SER A 59 14.10 12.32 -1.00
C SER A 59 14.66 12.95 0.28
N GLY A 60 14.51 12.30 1.43
CA GLY A 60 15.11 12.75 2.69
C GLY A 60 16.64 12.81 2.67
N ILE A 61 17.30 11.80 2.11
CA ILE A 61 18.76 11.76 1.95
C ILE A 61 19.23 12.90 1.04
N PHE A 62 18.61 13.07 -0.12
CA PHE A 62 18.97 14.13 -1.07
C PHE A 62 18.71 15.52 -0.47
N ASN A 63 17.55 15.75 0.17
CA ASN A 63 17.24 17.03 0.79
C ASN A 63 18.24 17.41 1.89
N ARG A 64 18.75 16.43 2.65
CA ARG A 64 19.67 16.68 3.77
C ARG A 64 21.13 16.82 3.35
N HIS A 65 21.56 16.10 2.31
CA HIS A 65 22.98 15.95 1.99
C HIS A 65 23.36 16.46 0.59
N SER A 66 22.42 17.00 -0.20
CA SER A 66 22.68 17.51 -1.56
C SER A 66 23.79 18.56 -1.65
N SER A 67 23.98 19.37 -0.61
CA SER A 67 25.00 20.41 -0.56
C SER A 67 26.44 19.88 -0.43
N ASN A 68 26.62 18.62 -0.01
CA ASN A 68 27.93 18.01 0.14
C ASN A 68 27.95 16.60 -0.49
N PRO A 69 28.55 16.44 -1.68
CA PRO A 69 28.58 15.17 -2.40
C PRO A 69 29.18 14.01 -1.60
N TYR A 70 30.19 14.25 -0.77
CA TYR A 70 30.80 13.21 0.05
C TYR A 70 29.82 12.70 1.11
N ASN A 71 29.10 13.60 1.78
CA ASN A 71 28.08 13.23 2.76
C ASN A 71 26.90 12.49 2.10
N LEU A 72 26.53 12.89 0.89
CA LEU A 72 25.50 12.21 0.11
C LEU A 72 25.92 10.77 -0.22
N VAL A 73 27.11 10.56 -0.78
CA VAL A 73 27.64 9.23 -1.08
C VAL A 73 27.71 8.36 0.17
N ARG A 74 28.20 8.92 1.29
CA ARG A 74 28.26 8.20 2.56
C ARG A 74 26.87 7.78 3.07
N ALA A 75 25.87 8.66 2.96
CA ALA A 75 24.49 8.36 3.35
C ALA A 75 23.85 7.29 2.47
N LEU A 76 24.14 7.31 1.16
CA LEU A 76 23.69 6.28 0.22
C LEU A 76 24.31 4.91 0.53
N LEU A 77 25.63 4.86 0.79
CA LEU A 77 26.33 3.62 1.17
C LEU A 77 25.80 3.04 2.49
N ASP A 78 25.56 3.89 3.50
CA ASP A 78 24.95 3.44 4.76
C ASP A 78 23.55 2.86 4.54
N LYS A 79 22.74 3.50 3.66
CA LYS A 79 21.41 3.00 3.32
C LYS A 79 21.49 1.64 2.61
N GLN A 80 22.41 1.47 1.67
CA GLN A 80 22.65 0.21 0.96
C GLN A 80 23.03 -0.91 1.94
N ALA A 81 24.02 -0.67 2.80
CA ALA A 81 24.47 -1.66 3.79
C ALA A 81 23.35 -2.14 4.73
N ARG A 82 22.45 -1.23 5.14
CA ARG A 82 21.26 -1.59 5.94
C ARG A 82 20.28 -2.46 5.17
N VAL A 83 20.01 -2.14 3.91
CA VAL A 83 19.11 -2.93 3.05
C VAL A 83 19.70 -4.32 2.82
N ASP A 84 20.98 -4.42 2.52
CA ASP A 84 21.66 -5.71 2.31
C ASP A 84 21.62 -6.57 3.58
N THR A 85 21.83 -5.96 4.74
CA THR A 85 21.72 -6.67 6.03
C THR A 85 20.31 -7.25 6.23
N ILE A 86 19.26 -6.49 5.87
CA ILE A 86 17.88 -6.96 5.94
C ILE A 86 17.64 -8.09 4.93
N ALA A 87 18.13 -7.95 3.69
CA ALA A 87 18.00 -8.97 2.65
C ALA A 87 18.67 -10.30 3.06
N VAL A 88 19.87 -10.24 3.65
CA VAL A 88 20.57 -11.41 4.19
C VAL A 88 19.75 -12.07 5.30
N ARG A 89 19.19 -11.29 6.23
CA ARG A 89 18.32 -11.81 7.30
C ARG A 89 17.07 -12.51 6.76
N ILE A 90 16.42 -11.92 5.75
CA ILE A 90 15.25 -12.53 5.11
C ILE A 90 15.67 -13.84 4.44
N SER A 91 16.78 -13.83 3.70
CA SER A 91 17.31 -15.01 3.00
C SER A 91 17.71 -16.13 3.96
N SER A 92 18.14 -15.80 5.18
CA SER A 92 18.44 -16.78 6.24
C SER A 92 17.19 -17.28 6.98
N GLY A 93 15.99 -16.90 6.55
CA GLY A 93 14.72 -17.28 7.19
C GLY A 93 14.41 -16.52 8.48
N ALA A 94 15.12 -15.43 8.78
CA ALA A 94 14.82 -14.63 9.96
C ALA A 94 13.51 -13.86 9.76
N VAL A 95 12.66 -13.85 10.78
CA VAL A 95 11.42 -13.08 10.78
C VAL A 95 11.76 -11.59 10.92
N VAL A 96 11.56 -10.82 9.85
CA VAL A 96 11.72 -9.37 9.88
C VAL A 96 10.42 -8.72 10.32
N GLN A 97 10.52 -7.73 11.22
CA GLN A 97 9.36 -7.02 11.73
C GLN A 97 8.79 -6.12 10.64
N MET A 98 7.55 -6.40 10.19
CA MET A 98 6.91 -5.64 9.11
C MET A 98 6.49 -4.22 9.50
N PHE A 99 6.17 -4.01 10.78
CA PHE A 99 5.77 -2.71 11.31
C PHE A 99 6.76 -2.24 12.36
N SER A 100 7.53 -1.21 11.99
CA SER A 100 8.49 -0.55 12.88
C SER A 100 7.80 0.30 13.95
N ARG A 101 6.66 0.92 13.61
CA ARG A 101 5.88 1.74 14.56
C ARG A 101 4.78 0.93 15.25
N PRO A 102 4.58 1.12 16.57
CA PRO A 102 3.54 0.42 17.32
C PRO A 102 2.13 0.80 16.86
N GLU A 103 1.96 2.05 16.41
CA GLU A 103 0.72 2.59 15.82
C GLU A 103 0.26 1.74 14.64
N TYR A 104 1.13 1.55 13.63
CA TYR A 104 0.80 0.77 12.44
C TYR A 104 0.54 -0.71 12.75
N ARG A 105 1.25 -1.26 13.74
CA ARG A 105 0.99 -2.62 14.21
C ARG A 105 -0.40 -2.75 14.83
N ARG A 106 -0.78 -1.78 15.67
CA ARG A 106 -2.11 -1.73 16.29
C ARG A 106 -3.20 -1.57 15.24
N ASP A 107 -3.03 -0.67 14.28
CA ASP A 107 -4.04 -0.42 13.25
C ASP A 107 -4.21 -1.65 12.34
N ASN A 108 -3.10 -2.30 11.96
CA ASN A 108 -3.14 -3.56 11.22
C ASN A 108 -3.84 -4.67 12.02
N GLN A 109 -3.57 -4.77 13.33
CA GLN A 109 -4.22 -5.74 14.21
C GLN A 109 -5.73 -5.47 14.33
N ASN A 110 -6.12 -4.20 14.42
CA ASN A 110 -7.53 -3.81 14.50
C ASN A 110 -8.27 -4.17 13.20
N LEU A 111 -7.68 -3.89 12.03
CA LEU A 111 -8.21 -4.30 10.74
C LEU A 111 -8.32 -5.83 10.62
N LEU A 112 -7.31 -6.57 11.07
CA LEU A 112 -7.35 -8.04 11.15
C LEU A 112 -8.51 -8.54 12.02
N ASN A 113 -8.73 -7.91 13.18
CA ASN A 113 -9.83 -8.28 14.07
C ASN A 113 -11.19 -8.03 13.41
N VAL A 114 -11.33 -6.95 12.64
CA VAL A 114 -12.53 -6.63 11.85
C VAL A 114 -12.77 -7.71 10.78
N LEU A 115 -11.73 -8.07 10.03
CA LEU A 115 -11.82 -9.07 8.95
C LEU A 115 -12.07 -10.49 9.47
N ARG A 116 -11.52 -10.84 10.63
CA ARG A 116 -11.70 -12.16 11.27
C ARG A 116 -13.03 -12.30 12.01
N GLY A 117 -13.84 -11.25 12.08
CA GLY A 117 -15.11 -11.28 12.82
C GLY A 117 -14.90 -11.49 14.31
N VAL A 118 -13.81 -10.97 14.88
CA VAL A 118 -13.59 -11.04 16.33
C VAL A 118 -14.73 -10.27 17.01
N GLY A 119 -15.55 -10.98 17.79
CA GLY A 119 -16.79 -10.48 18.38
C GLY A 119 -18.08 -11.07 17.78
N GLY A 120 -18.00 -11.91 16.74
CA GLY A 120 -19.15 -12.56 16.10
C GLY A 120 -19.39 -12.13 14.66
N PRO A 121 -20.35 -12.75 13.96
CA PRO A 121 -20.76 -12.32 12.63
C PRO A 121 -21.33 -10.90 12.71
N ARG A 122 -20.76 -9.99 11.93
CA ARG A 122 -21.24 -8.60 11.84
C ARG A 122 -22.22 -8.48 10.71
N ASP A 123 -23.29 -7.74 10.94
CA ASP A 123 -24.13 -7.30 9.84
C ASP A 123 -23.33 -6.33 8.91
N PRO A 124 -23.76 -6.15 7.66
CA PRO A 124 -23.05 -5.28 6.72
C PRO A 124 -22.85 -3.83 7.21
N ILE A 125 -23.81 -3.29 7.98
CA ILE A 125 -23.74 -1.93 8.53
C ILE A 125 -22.71 -1.86 9.66
N GLU A 126 -22.69 -2.83 10.57
CA GLU A 126 -21.68 -2.96 11.61
C GLU A 126 -20.27 -3.11 11.03
N PHE A 127 -20.12 -3.88 9.95
CA PHE A 127 -18.84 -4.02 9.26
C PHE A 127 -18.37 -2.67 8.67
N LEU A 128 -19.26 -1.96 7.96
CA LEU A 128 -18.94 -0.66 7.37
C LEU A 128 -18.66 0.40 8.45
N THR A 129 -19.39 0.36 9.56
CA THR A 129 -19.17 1.25 10.73
C THR A 129 -17.83 0.96 11.41
N ALA A 130 -17.43 -0.31 11.50
CA ALA A 130 -16.10 -0.65 11.97
C ALA A 130 -15.00 -0.15 11.01
N CYS A 131 -15.22 -0.24 9.70
CA CYS A 131 -14.30 0.24 8.68
C CYS A 131 -14.17 1.78 8.65
N SER A 132 -15.24 2.53 8.94
CA SER A 132 -15.19 4.00 8.90
C SER A 132 -14.21 4.60 9.91
N ASN A 133 -13.94 3.91 11.03
CA ASN A 133 -12.95 4.32 12.03
C ASN A 133 -11.50 4.30 11.51
N PHE A 134 -11.26 3.74 10.32
CA PHE A 134 -9.94 3.67 9.69
C PHE A 134 -9.81 4.57 8.46
N ILE A 135 -10.86 5.29 8.08
CA ILE A 135 -10.86 6.24 6.97
C ILE A 135 -10.84 7.64 7.58
N ASN A 136 -9.65 8.21 7.76
CA ASN A 136 -9.51 9.63 8.06
C ASN A 136 -9.45 10.37 6.72
N PHE A 137 -10.42 11.24 6.47
CA PHE A 137 -10.40 12.23 5.38
C PHE A 137 -9.61 13.47 5.81
#